data_AF-A0A259KU00-F1
#
_entry.id   AF-A0A259KU00-F1
#
_cell.length_a   1.000
_cell.length_b   1.000
_cell.length_c   1.000
_cell.angle_alpha   90.00
_cell.angle_beta   90.00
_cell.angle_gamma   90.00
#
_symmetry.space_group_name_H-M   'P 1'
#
loop_
_entity.id
_entity.type
_entity.pdbx_description
1 polymer ?
#
loop_
_entity_poly.entity_id
_entity_poly.type
_entity_poly.pdbx_seq_one_letter_code
_entity_poly.pdbx_strand_id
1 'polypeptide(L)'
;LYNSLFGLSLVYISLQLPLTVYLLEGFFARIPQDLFDAAKMDGYGDIEIFRRIVLPIGMPAIATTLILNFIQLWNEFLFAVVLITDPDKRTLPIGIRAFMGDHFQDIGMIATGVMISVIPVIIVYVFFSEKLIRGMTAGAIK
;
A
#
# COMPACT_ATOMS: atom_id res chain seq x y z
N LEU A 1 15.41 14.86 -5.12
CA LEU A 1 14.29 14.11 -5.73
C LEU A 1 14.79 13.07 -6.72
N TYR A 2 15.68 13.45 -7.66
CA TYR A 2 16.34 12.49 -8.55
C TYR A 2 17.36 11.60 -7.80
N ASN A 3 17.54 10.36 -8.25
CA ASN A 3 18.47 9.35 -7.73
C ASN A 3 18.44 9.16 -6.19
N SER A 4 17.23 9.15 -5.62
CA SER A 4 16.99 9.03 -4.19
C SER A 4 15.74 8.19 -3.93
N LEU A 5 15.84 7.20 -3.03
CA LEU A 5 14.71 6.40 -2.60
C LEU A 5 13.59 7.25 -1.98
N PHE A 6 13.95 8.30 -1.23
CA PHE A 6 12.96 9.23 -0.68
C PHE A 6 12.20 9.98 -1.78
N GLY A 7 12.90 10.42 -2.83
CA GLY A 7 12.27 11.07 -3.98
C GLY A 7 11.34 10.13 -4.73
N LEU A 8 11.75 8.87 -4.91
CA LEU A 8 10.91 7.83 -5.50
C LEU A 8 9.66 7.56 -4.63
N SER A 9 9.81 7.48 -3.31
CA SER A 9 8.68 7.31 -2.38
C SER A 9 7.68 8.45 -2.46
N LEU A 10 8.13 9.71 -2.58
CA LEU A 10 7.22 10.84 -2.75
C LEU A 10 6.40 10.73 -4.04
N VAL A 11 7.02 10.33 -5.15
CA VAL A 11 6.31 10.08 -6.42
C VAL A 11 5.26 8.99 -6.25
N TYR A 12 5.61 7.88 -5.59
CA TYR A 12 4.68 6.80 -5.29
C TYR A 12 3.49 7.27 -4.45
N ILE A 13 3.75 8.06 -3.41
CA ILE A 13 2.69 8.63 -2.56
C ILE A 13 1.78 9.51 -3.40
N SER A 14 2.32 10.43 -4.21
CA SER A 14 1.52 11.33 -5.04
C SER A 14 0.61 10.60 -6.03
N LEU A 15 1.08 9.49 -6.61
CA LEU A 15 0.29 8.69 -7.55
C LEU A 15 -0.82 7.90 -6.85
N GLN A 16 -0.53 7.36 -5.67
CA GLN A 16 -1.44 6.43 -4.99
C GLN A 16 -2.42 7.12 -4.04
N LEU A 17 -2.13 8.36 -3.64
CA LEU A 17 -2.92 9.11 -2.66
C LEU A 17 -4.37 9.33 -3.12
N PRO A 18 -4.69 9.71 -4.37
CA PRO A 18 -6.07 9.88 -4.81
C PRO A 18 -6.92 8.61 -4.65
N LEU A 19 -6.39 7.46 -5.09
CA LEU A 19 -7.08 6.17 -4.95
C LEU A 19 -7.23 5.77 -3.49
N THR A 20 -6.19 5.98 -2.68
CA THR A 20 -6.20 5.70 -1.24
C THR A 20 -7.29 6.51 -0.53
N VAL A 21 -7.36 7.82 -0.81
CA VAL A 21 -8.38 8.70 -0.26
C VAL A 21 -9.77 8.27 -0.71
N TYR A 22 -9.96 7.98 -2.00
CA TYR A 22 -11.24 7.51 -2.54
C TYR A 22 -11.74 6.22 -1.86
N LEU A 23 -10.86 5.23 -1.69
CA LEU A 23 -11.22 3.97 -1.04
C LEU A 23 -11.58 4.15 0.45
N LEU A 24 -10.82 4.97 1.16
CA LEU A 24 -11.06 5.23 2.58
C LEU A 24 -12.29 6.10 2.82
N GLU A 25 -12.51 7.12 1.99
CA GLU A 25 -13.69 7.98 2.04
C GLU A 25 -14.97 7.15 1.86
N GLY A 26 -15.02 6.28 0.86
CA GLY A 26 -16.18 5.41 0.63
C GLY A 26 -16.47 4.41 1.77
N PHE A 27 -15.48 4.12 2.62
CA PHE A 27 -15.68 3.34 3.84
C PHE A 27 -16.12 4.23 5.01
N PHE A 28 -15.42 5.33 5.25
CA PHE A 28 -15.69 6.25 6.36
C PHE A 28 -17.05 6.93 6.25
N ALA A 29 -17.54 7.19 5.03
CA ALA A 29 -18.87 7.73 4.78
C ALA A 29 -20.01 6.81 5.27
N ARG A 30 -19.70 5.54 5.59
CA ARG A 30 -20.68 4.56 6.10
C ARG A 30 -20.73 4.50 7.63
N ILE A 31 -19.83 5.19 8.33
CA ILE A 31 -19.86 5.24 9.78
C ILE A 31 -21.11 6.04 10.21
N PRO A 32 -22.01 5.46 11.02
CA PRO A 32 -23.25 6.15 11.41
C PRO A 32 -22.98 7.49 12.12
N GLN A 33 -23.75 8.52 11.74
CA GLN A 33 -23.64 9.86 12.32
C GLN A 33 -23.89 9.86 13.84
N ASP A 34 -24.81 9.01 14.31
CA ASP A 34 -25.17 8.87 15.73
C ASP A 34 -23.97 8.58 16.63
N LEU A 35 -22.95 7.89 16.10
CA LEU A 35 -21.72 7.57 16.83
C LEU A 35 -20.88 8.83 17.11
N PHE A 36 -20.88 9.77 16.17
CA PHE A 36 -20.20 11.05 16.34
C PHE A 36 -20.96 11.97 17.29
N ASP A 37 -22.29 11.97 17.21
CA ASP A 37 -23.14 12.78 18.08
C ASP A 37 -23.06 12.29 19.53
N ALA A 38 -23.08 10.97 19.75
CA ALA A 38 -22.84 10.36 21.06
C ALA A 38 -21.46 10.74 21.62
N ALA A 39 -20.41 10.65 20.81
CA ALA A 39 -19.06 11.00 21.24
C ALA A 39 -18.91 12.49 21.62
N LYS A 40 -19.61 13.37 20.90
CA LYS A 40 -19.66 14.80 21.25
C LYS A 40 -20.46 15.06 22.53
N MET A 41 -21.54 14.32 22.78
CA MET A 41 -22.27 14.39 24.05
C MET A 41 -21.42 13.91 25.23
N ASP A 42 -20.54 12.93 25.02
CA ASP A 42 -19.55 12.46 25.99
C ASP A 42 -18.38 13.45 26.21
N GLY A 43 -18.37 14.58 25.48
CA GLY A 43 -17.36 15.62 25.61
C GLY A 43 -16.05 15.36 24.87
N TYR A 44 -16.00 14.39 23.95
CA TYR A 44 -14.80 14.13 23.16
C TYR A 44 -14.55 15.23 22.12
N GLY A 45 -13.28 15.63 21.96
CA GLY A 45 -12.85 16.50 20.87
C GLY A 45 -12.64 15.74 19.54
N ASP A 46 -12.59 16.46 18.41
CA ASP A 46 -12.50 15.84 17.07
C ASP A 46 -11.31 14.89 16.90
N ILE A 47 -10.15 15.22 17.47
CA ILE A 47 -8.94 14.37 17.42
C ILE A 47 -9.15 13.08 18.23
N GLU A 48 -9.87 13.16 19.35
CA GLU A 48 -10.19 11.99 20.17
C GLU A 48 -11.21 11.10 19.48
N ILE A 49 -12.24 11.70 18.87
CA ILE A 49 -13.22 10.98 18.05
C ILE A 49 -12.51 10.25 16.91
N PHE A 50 -11.62 10.95 16.18
CA PHE A 50 -10.84 10.33 15.11
C PHE A 50 -10.02 9.13 15.62
N ARG A 51 -9.24 9.32 16.69
CA ARG A 51 -8.31 8.29 17.17
C ARG A 51 -9.00 7.13 17.89
N ARG A 52 -10.08 7.38 18.63
CA ARG A 52 -10.76 6.38 19.48
C ARG A 52 -11.92 5.69 18.78
N ILE A 53 -12.54 6.32 17.79
CA ILE A 53 -13.76 5.82 17.14
C ILE A 53 -13.49 5.56 15.66
N VAL A 54 -13.13 6.59 14.89
CA VAL A 54 -12.99 6.47 13.43
C VAL A 54 -11.85 5.52 13.05
N LEU A 55 -10.68 5.67 13.66
CA LEU A 55 -9.49 4.90 13.31
C LEU A 55 -9.64 3.39 13.63
N PRO A 56 -10.13 2.96 14.80
CA PRO A 56 -10.36 1.54 15.07
C PRO A 56 -11.44 0.91 14.17
N ILE A 57 -12.54 1.62 13.92
CA ILE A 57 -13.61 1.17 13.01
C ILE A 57 -13.09 1.08 11.57
N GLY A 58 -12.26 2.03 11.16
CA GLY A 58 -11.58 2.10 9.88
C GLY A 58 -10.48 1.08 9.65
N MET A 59 -9.98 0.43 10.70
CA MET A 59 -8.80 -0.40 10.62
C MET A 59 -8.87 -1.52 9.56
N PRO A 60 -10.02 -2.20 9.34
CA PRO A 60 -10.15 -3.18 8.25
C PRO A 60 -9.99 -2.56 6.85
N ALA A 61 -10.56 -1.37 6.63
CA ALA A 61 -10.43 -0.65 5.37
C ALA A 61 -9.01 -0.14 5.14
N ILE A 62 -8.39 0.44 6.18
CA ILE A 62 -6.98 0.88 6.15
C ILE A 62 -6.06 -0.29 5.83
N ALA A 63 -6.26 -1.44 6.49
CA ALA A 63 -5.48 -2.65 6.23
C ALA A 63 -5.64 -3.11 4.76
N THR A 64 -6.87 -3.14 4.25
CA THR A 64 -7.16 -3.52 2.86
C THR A 64 -6.45 -2.60 1.87
N THR A 65 -6.61 -1.28 2.03
CA THR A 65 -5.98 -0.29 1.17
C THR A 65 -4.45 -0.35 1.23
N LEU A 66 -3.88 -0.60 2.41
CA LEU A 66 -2.43 -0.76 2.60
C LEU A 66 -1.90 -1.97 1.81
N ILE A 67 -2.60 -3.10 1.82
CA ILE A 67 -2.21 -4.30 1.07
C ILE A 67 -2.26 -4.03 -0.43
N LEU A 68 -3.36 -3.43 -0.91
CA LEU A 68 -3.52 -3.10 -2.34
C LEU A 68 -2.40 -2.18 -2.82
N ASN A 69 -2.08 -1.15 -2.03
CA ASN A 69 -0.97 -0.24 -2.30
C ASN A 69 0.39 -0.95 -2.26
N PHE A 70 0.62 -1.81 -1.26
CA PHE A 70 1.87 -2.56 -1.15
C PHE A 70 2.11 -3.42 -2.39
N ILE A 71 1.11 -4.18 -2.84
CA ILE A 71 1.24 -5.05 -4.01
C ILE A 71 1.59 -4.23 -5.26
N GLN A 72 0.94 -3.08 -5.47
CA GLN A 72 1.21 -2.23 -6.63
C GLN A 72 2.61 -1.59 -6.56
N LEU A 73 2.94 -0.96 -5.42
CA LEU A 73 4.18 -0.21 -5.27
C LEU A 73 5.42 -1.11 -5.17
N TRP A 74 5.28 -2.32 -4.64
CA TRP A 74 6.35 -3.33 -4.60
C TRP A 74 6.77 -3.80 -5.99
N ASN A 75 5.82 -3.86 -6.92
CA ASN A 75 6.04 -4.26 -8.31
C ASN A 75 6.25 -3.08 -9.25
N GLU A 76 6.27 -1.84 -8.74
CA GLU A 76 6.47 -0.65 -9.54
C GLU A 76 7.87 -0.65 -10.15
N PHE A 77 7.94 -0.39 -11.45
CA PHE A 77 9.17 -0.47 -12.25
C PHE A 77 9.45 0.80 -13.04
N LEU A 78 8.42 1.45 -13.59
CA LEU A 78 8.55 2.54 -14.54
C LEU A 78 9.24 3.75 -13.91
N PHE A 79 8.72 4.23 -12.78
CA PHE A 79 9.27 5.42 -12.12
C PHE A 79 10.63 5.13 -11.50
N ALA A 80 10.79 3.95 -10.93
CA ALA A 80 12.07 3.54 -10.39
C ALA A 80 13.17 3.53 -11.47
N VAL A 81 12.90 3.05 -12.70
CA VAL A 81 13.89 3.04 -13.79
C VAL A 81 14.28 4.44 -14.24
N VAL A 82 13.31 5.36 -14.25
CA VAL A 82 13.54 6.73 -14.71
C VAL A 82 14.27 7.56 -13.65
N LEU A 83 13.98 7.32 -12.36
CA LEU A 83 14.45 8.17 -11.26
C LEU A 83 15.67 7.64 -10.54
N ILE A 84 15.93 6.32 -10.57
CA ILE A 84 17.07 5.69 -9.91
C ILE A 84 18.11 5.27 -10.95
N THR A 85 19.29 5.87 -10.86
CA THR A 85 20.43 5.57 -11.74
C THR A 85 21.54 4.81 -11.04
N ASP A 86 21.70 5.03 -9.73
CA ASP A 86 22.71 4.39 -8.91
C ASP A 86 22.39 2.90 -8.66
N PRO A 87 23.28 1.96 -8.99
CA PRO A 87 23.09 0.53 -8.75
C PRO A 87 22.73 0.20 -7.30
N ASP A 88 23.31 0.91 -6.32
CA ASP A 88 23.12 0.63 -4.89
C ASP A 88 21.74 1.03 -4.37
N LYS A 89 20.98 1.78 -5.17
CA LYS A 89 19.63 2.27 -4.83
C LYS A 89 18.53 1.58 -5.64
N ARG A 90 18.88 0.59 -6.46
CA ARG A 90 17.92 -0.09 -7.33
C ARG A 90 16.85 -0.81 -6.50
N THR A 91 15.61 -0.64 -6.90
CA THR A 91 14.52 -1.49 -6.41
C THR A 91 14.69 -2.90 -6.98
N LEU A 92 14.08 -3.89 -6.32
CA LEU A 92 14.21 -5.29 -6.71
C LEU A 92 13.86 -5.55 -8.18
N PRO A 93 12.77 -4.99 -8.76
CA PRO A 93 12.47 -5.16 -10.19
C PRO A 93 13.58 -4.65 -11.13
N ILE A 94 14.24 -3.54 -10.78
CA ILE A 94 15.35 -2.98 -11.57
C ILE A 94 16.63 -3.80 -11.40
N GLY A 95 16.88 -4.28 -10.19
CA GLY A 95 17.96 -5.21 -9.93
C GLY A 95 17.83 -6.47 -10.78
N ILE A 96 16.62 -7.04 -10.85
CA ILE A 96 16.32 -8.21 -11.71
C ILE A 96 16.56 -7.89 -13.19
N ARG A 97 16.14 -6.70 -13.65
CA ARG A 97 16.38 -6.26 -15.03
C ARG A 97 17.87 -6.20 -15.38
N ALA A 98 18.77 -5.95 -14.44
CA ALA A 98 20.20 -5.93 -14.70
C ALA A 98 20.74 -7.29 -15.21
N PHE A 99 20.04 -8.39 -14.93
CA PHE A 99 20.38 -9.73 -15.42
C PHE A 99 19.76 -10.07 -16.80
N MET A 100 18.89 -9.19 -17.32
CA MET A 100 18.29 -9.29 -18.65
C MET A 100 19.15 -8.55 -19.69
N GLY A 101 20.44 -8.89 -19.78
CA GLY A 101 21.40 -8.21 -20.67
C GLY A 101 21.05 -8.33 -22.16
N ASP A 102 21.63 -7.44 -22.97
CA ASP A 102 21.32 -7.31 -24.41
C ASP A 102 21.77 -8.50 -25.27
N HIS A 103 22.70 -9.34 -24.78
CA HIS A 103 23.25 -10.48 -25.53
C HIS A 103 23.15 -11.83 -24.81
N PHE A 104 23.23 -11.84 -23.47
CA PHE A 104 23.08 -13.04 -22.66
C PHE A 104 22.21 -12.74 -21.44
N GLN A 105 21.18 -13.56 -21.25
CA GLN A 105 20.31 -13.50 -20.09
C GLN A 105 20.72 -14.56 -19.07
N ASP A 106 20.96 -14.15 -17.83
CA ASP A 106 21.16 -15.09 -16.74
C ASP A 106 19.78 -15.50 -16.18
N ILE A 107 19.19 -16.51 -16.82
CA ILE A 107 17.87 -17.04 -16.47
C ILE A 107 17.87 -17.53 -15.01
N GLY A 108 18.99 -18.06 -14.51
CA GLY A 108 19.10 -18.53 -13.13
C GLY A 108 18.99 -17.39 -12.13
N MET A 109 19.69 -16.28 -12.37
CA MET A 109 19.59 -15.08 -11.53
C MET A 109 18.23 -14.40 -11.64
N ILE A 110 17.66 -14.31 -12.84
CA ILE A 110 16.31 -13.75 -13.05
C ILE A 110 15.27 -14.56 -12.27
N ALA A 111 15.25 -15.89 -12.43
CA ALA A 111 14.32 -16.77 -11.73
C ALA A 111 14.47 -16.65 -10.20
N THR A 112 15.71 -16.61 -9.71
CA THR A 112 16.01 -16.42 -8.28
C THR A 112 15.45 -15.09 -7.76
N GLY A 113 15.71 -13.99 -8.49
CA GLY A 113 15.21 -12.66 -8.11
C GLY A 113 13.69 -12.58 -8.10
N VAL A 114 13.02 -13.22 -9.06
CA VAL A 114 11.55 -13.32 -9.09
C VAL A 114 11.03 -14.17 -7.93
N MET A 115 11.67 -15.28 -7.56
CA MET A 115 11.27 -16.04 -6.37
C MET A 115 11.39 -15.19 -5.10
N ILE A 116 12.46 -14.42 -4.95
CA ILE A 116 12.65 -13.51 -3.82
C ILE A 116 11.58 -12.42 -3.81
N SER A 117 11.19 -11.87 -4.96
CA SER A 117 10.19 -10.80 -5.04
C SER A 117 8.80 -11.23 -4.57
N VAL A 118 8.50 -12.53 -4.65
CA VAL A 118 7.23 -13.11 -4.18
C VAL A 118 7.17 -13.22 -2.65
N ILE A 119 8.31 -13.38 -1.96
CA ILE A 119 8.35 -13.62 -0.51
C ILE A 119 7.63 -12.51 0.29
N PRO A 120 7.89 -11.20 0.09
CA PRO A 120 7.21 -10.15 0.84
C PRO A 120 5.71 -10.09 0.58
N VAL A 121 5.29 -10.42 -0.65
CA VAL A 121 3.86 -10.49 -1.01
C VAL A 121 3.17 -11.60 -0.24
N ILE A 122 3.79 -12.78 -0.14
CA ILE A 122 3.27 -13.89 0.68
C ILE A 122 3.18 -13.48 2.15
N ILE A 123 4.21 -12.83 2.69
CA ILE A 123 4.20 -12.35 4.08
C ILE A 123 3.02 -11.43 4.31
N VAL A 124 2.85 -10.39 3.49
CA VAL A 124 1.72 -9.46 3.60
C VAL A 124 0.38 -10.19 3.45
N TYR A 125 0.27 -11.14 2.54
CA TYR A 125 -0.95 -11.92 2.38
C TYR A 125 -1.28 -12.73 3.64
N VAL A 126 -0.31 -13.47 4.21
CA VAL A 126 -0.55 -14.31 5.40
C VAL A 126 -0.99 -13.47 6.60
N PHE A 127 -0.35 -12.32 6.84
CA PHE A 127 -0.69 -11.47 7.99
C PHE A 127 -2.01 -10.70 7.85
N PHE A 128 -2.47 -10.46 6.62
CA PHE A 128 -3.58 -9.54 6.38
C PHE A 128 -4.77 -10.13 5.60
N SER A 129 -4.70 -11.36 5.09
CA SER A 129 -5.76 -12.02 4.33
C SER A 129 -7.12 -12.05 5.07
N GLU A 130 -7.13 -12.34 6.37
CA GLU A 130 -8.36 -12.31 7.19
C GLU A 130 -8.99 -10.90 7.24
N LYS A 131 -8.15 -9.86 7.35
CA LYS A 131 -8.60 -8.46 7.37
C LYS A 131 -9.12 -8.01 6.01
N LEU A 132 -8.52 -8.51 4.93
CA LEU A 132 -8.91 -8.25 3.54
C LEU A 132 -10.30 -8.83 3.27
N ILE A 133 -10.55 -10.08 3.68
CA ILE A 133 -11.86 -10.74 3.55
C ILE A 133 -12.93 -9.97 4.33
N ARG A 134 -12.65 -9.58 5.59
CA ARG A 134 -13.58 -8.79 6.41
C ARG A 134 -13.84 -7.39 5.85
N GLY A 135 -12.82 -6.74 5.28
CA GLY A 135 -12.95 -5.43 4.64
C GLY A 135 -13.83 -5.47 3.40
N MET A 136 -13.66 -6.49 2.56
CA MET A 136 -14.48 -6.69 1.36
C MET A 136 -15.95 -7.00 1.69
N THR A 137 -16.21 -7.80 2.73
CA THR A 137 -17.59 -8.13 3.13
C THR A 137 -18.29 -6.96 3.83
N ALA A 138 -17.59 -6.18 4.66
CA ALA A 138 -18.13 -4.95 5.24
C ALA A 138 -18.49 -3.89 4.17
N GLY A 139 -17.79 -3.89 3.04
CA GLY A 139 -18.09 -3.05 1.87
C GLY A 139 -19.31 -3.50 1.06
N ALA A 140 -19.75 -4.75 1.19
CA ALA A 140 -20.74 -5.38 0.33
C ALA A 140 -22.16 -5.49 0.93
N ILE A 141 -22.31 -5.25 2.25
CA ILE A 141 -23.63 -5.27 2.90
C ILE A 141 -24.24 -3.88 2.76
N LYS A 142 -25.31 -3.81 1.94
CA LYS A 142 -26.25 -2.68 1.81
C LYS A 142 -27.30 -2.77 2.90
#